data_AF-A0A151TXE2-F1
#
_entry.id   AF-A0A151TXE2-F1
#
_cell.length_a   1.000
_cell.length_b   1.000
_cell.length_c   1.000
_cell.angle_alpha   90.00
_cell.angle_beta   90.00
_cell.angle_gamma   90.00
#
_symmetry.space_group_name_H-M   'P 1'
#
loop_
_entity.id
_entity.type
_entity.pdbx_description
1 polymer ?
#
loop_
_entity_poly.entity_id
_entity_poly.type
_entity_poly.pdbx_seq_one_letter_code
_entity_poly.pdbx_strand_id
1 'polypeptide(L)'
;MENKKREEVVEEEEEEEMKEFYMLLRRFREARDRRRKELEEAEENKKRKLRTTSSTSVNVWMPSFQWEDFTNDVQFRGTPPSPSPSPSPSPSPPSHSPHKHHSLDLNLSL
;
A
#
# COMPACT_ATOMS: atom_id res chain seq x y z
N MET A 1 -34.59 41.33 32.06
CA MET A 1 -34.51 41.11 30.60
C MET A 1 -33.18 40.46 30.18
N GLU A 2 -32.07 40.72 30.89
CA GLU A 2 -30.74 40.23 30.48
C GLU A 2 -30.52 38.71 30.66
N ASN A 3 -31.04 38.11 31.73
CA ASN A 3 -30.89 36.67 31.97
C ASN A 3 -31.58 35.81 30.91
N LYS A 4 -32.75 36.24 30.43
CA LYS A 4 -33.50 35.55 29.38
C LYS A 4 -32.76 35.53 28.04
N LYS A 5 -32.07 36.62 27.71
CA LYS A 5 -31.23 36.70 26.52
C LYS A 5 -29.99 35.80 26.60
N ARG A 6 -29.47 35.57 27.81
CA ARG A 6 -28.33 34.65 28.02
C ARG A 6 -28.76 33.20 27.90
N GLU A 7 -29.94 32.83 28.40
CA GLU A 7 -30.49 31.48 28.24
C GLU A 7 -30.75 31.12 26.76
N GLU A 8 -31.30 32.04 25.98
CA GLU A 8 -31.57 31.85 24.54
C GLU A 8 -30.30 31.58 23.73
N VAL A 9 -29.20 32.29 24.04
CA VAL A 9 -27.89 32.08 23.38
C VAL A 9 -27.30 30.71 23.71
N VAL A 10 -27.46 30.22 24.94
CA VAL A 10 -26.97 28.90 25.35
C VAL A 10 -27.77 27.79 24.64
N GLU A 11 -29.08 27.96 24.52
CA GLU A 11 -29.94 26.99 23.83
C GLU A 11 -29.61 26.90 22.32
N GLU A 12 -29.28 28.02 21.68
CA GLU A 12 -28.81 28.04 20.29
C GLU A 12 -27.47 27.30 20.13
N GLU A 13 -26.52 27.52 21.05
CA GLU A 13 -25.21 26.85 21.02
C GLU A 13 -25.33 25.33 21.20
N GLU A 14 -26.18 24.88 22.12
CA GLU A 14 -26.48 23.44 22.31
C GLU A 14 -27.15 22.82 21.08
N GLU A 15 -28.03 23.56 20.39
CA GLU A 15 -28.67 23.09 19.16
C GLU A 15 -27.65 22.95 18.01
N GLU A 16 -26.70 23.88 17.90
CA GLU A 16 -25.59 23.80 16.93
C GLU A 16 -24.67 22.61 17.20
N GLU A 17 -24.31 22.38 18.47
CA GLU A 17 -23.50 21.21 18.85
C GLU A 17 -24.21 19.89 18.51
N MET A 18 -25.52 19.80 18.79
CA MET A 18 -26.32 18.64 18.40
C MET A 18 -26.34 18.44 16.87
N LYS A 19 -26.52 19.52 16.09
CA LYS A 19 -26.51 19.46 14.62
C LYS A 19 -25.19 18.91 14.10
N GLU A 20 -24.06 19.38 14.63
CA GLU A 20 -22.72 18.88 14.28
C GLU A 20 -22.55 17.40 14.64
N PHE A 21 -23.02 16.98 15.82
CA PHE A 21 -23.00 15.59 16.24
C PHE A 21 -23.80 14.67 15.28
N TYR A 22 -25.00 15.09 14.88
CA TYR A 22 -25.81 14.34 13.91
C TYR A 22 -25.18 14.33 12.51
N MET A 23 -24.56 15.43 12.08
CA MET A 23 -23.81 15.47 10.83
C MET A 23 -22.65 14.47 10.86
N LEU A 24 -21.93 14.36 11.98
CA LEU A 24 -20.86 13.39 12.16
C LEU A 24 -21.39 11.96 12.02
N LEU A 25 -22.45 11.60 12.74
CA LEU A 25 -23.08 10.27 12.66
C LEU A 25 -23.52 9.93 11.23
N ARG A 26 -24.09 10.90 10.52
CA ARG A 26 -24.51 10.74 9.13
C ARG A 26 -23.31 10.45 8.23
N ARG A 27 -22.24 11.24 8.32
CA ARG A 27 -21.01 11.04 7.52
C ARG A 27 -20.38 9.67 7.76
N PHE A 28 -20.34 9.21 9.02
CA PHE A 28 -19.83 7.87 9.35
C PHE A 28 -20.67 6.75 8.73
N ARG A 29 -22.00 6.85 8.79
CA ARG A 29 -22.90 5.88 8.16
C ARG A 29 -22.69 5.84 6.64
N GLU A 30 -22.65 7.01 6.00
CA GLU A 30 -22.42 7.14 4.56
C GLU A 30 -21.06 6.56 4.14
N ALA A 31 -19.99 6.83 4.91
CA ALA A 31 -18.66 6.28 4.65
C ALA A 31 -18.66 4.74 4.76
N ARG A 32 -19.33 4.18 5.78
CA ARG A 32 -19.46 2.74 5.96
C ARG A 32 -20.24 2.09 4.83
N ASP A 33 -21.35 2.68 4.43
CA ASP A 33 -22.20 2.12 3.38
C ASP A 33 -21.51 2.21 2.01
N ARG A 34 -20.77 3.30 1.74
CA ARG A 34 -19.91 3.41 0.55
C ARG A 34 -18.86 2.30 0.50
N ARG A 35 -18.13 2.09 1.61
CA ARG A 35 -17.14 1.01 1.74
C ARG A 35 -17.75 -0.37 1.47
N ARG A 36 -18.96 -0.61 1.99
CA ARG A 36 -19.69 -1.87 1.76
C ARG A 36 -20.00 -2.07 0.28
N LYS A 37 -20.54 -1.04 -0.37
CA LYS A 37 -20.89 -1.05 -1.80
C LYS A 37 -19.66 -1.29 -2.68
N GLU A 38 -18.55 -0.61 -2.40
CA GLU A 38 -17.27 -0.81 -3.11
C GLU A 38 -16.76 -2.25 -2.99
N LEU A 39 -16.88 -2.87 -1.81
CA LEU A 39 -16.48 -4.26 -1.60
C LEU A 39 -17.38 -5.25 -2.35
N GLU A 40 -18.69 -5.02 -2.34
CA GLU A 40 -19.65 -5.83 -3.07
C GLU A 40 -19.43 -5.76 -4.59
N GLU A 41 -19.24 -4.55 -5.12
CA GLU A 41 -18.89 -4.33 -6.53
C GLU A 41 -17.54 -4.99 -6.89
N ALA A 42 -16.54 -4.91 -6.01
CA ALA A 42 -15.25 -5.58 -6.22
C ALA A 42 -15.40 -7.11 -6.23
N GLU A 43 -16.23 -7.68 -5.35
CA GLU A 43 -16.51 -9.12 -5.32
C GLU A 43 -17.24 -9.57 -6.59
N GLU A 44 -18.25 -8.83 -7.03
CA GLU A 44 -18.99 -9.11 -8.25
C GLU A 44 -18.09 -9.04 -9.49
N ASN A 45 -17.24 -8.01 -9.56
CA ASN A 45 -16.23 -7.87 -10.62
C ASN A 45 -15.23 -9.04 -10.62
N LYS A 46 -14.80 -9.52 -9.44
CA LYS A 46 -13.95 -10.72 -9.32
C LYS A 46 -14.65 -11.97 -9.84
N LYS A 47 -15.93 -12.17 -9.47
CA LYS A 47 -16.74 -13.31 -9.97
C LYS A 47 -16.92 -13.26 -11.49
N ARG A 48 -17.21 -12.07 -12.03
CA ARG A 48 -17.30 -11.86 -13.49
C ARG A 48 -15.96 -12.15 -14.18
N LYS A 49 -14.85 -11.62 -13.66
CA LYS A 49 -13.51 -11.86 -14.19
C LYS A 49 -13.13 -13.34 -14.13
N LEU A 50 -13.46 -14.06 -13.04
CA LEU A 50 -13.21 -15.49 -12.92
C LEU A 50 -13.97 -16.31 -13.96
N ARG A 51 -15.24 -15.96 -14.26
CA ARG A 51 -16.04 -16.61 -15.33
C ARG A 51 -15.46 -16.35 -16.74
N THR A 52 -14.87 -15.18 -16.97
CA THR A 52 -14.23 -14.85 -18.25
C THR A 52 -12.82 -15.45 -18.37
N THR A 53 -12.07 -15.57 -17.27
CA THR A 53 -10.74 -16.21 -17.27
C THR A 53 -10.81 -17.73 -17.17
N SER A 54 -11.94 -18.33 -16.74
CA SER A 54 -12.11 -19.79 -16.82
C SER A 54 -12.31 -20.28 -18.25
N SER A 55 -12.74 -19.42 -19.19
CA SER A 55 -12.85 -19.78 -20.61
C SER A 55 -11.55 -19.57 -21.40
N THR A 56 -10.58 -18.86 -20.84
CA THR A 56 -9.27 -18.64 -21.47
C THR A 56 -8.23 -18.99 -20.44
N SER A 57 -7.72 -20.22 -20.48
CA SER A 57 -6.65 -20.71 -19.62
C SER A 57 -5.46 -19.75 -19.70
N VAL A 58 -5.44 -18.76 -18.80
CA VAL A 58 -4.34 -17.84 -18.68
C VAL A 58 -3.23 -18.66 -18.08
N ASN A 59 -2.23 -19.02 -18.91
CA ASN A 59 -1.03 -19.73 -18.47
C ASN A 59 -0.23 -18.79 -17.56
N VAL A 60 -0.63 -18.71 -16.30
CA VAL A 60 0.12 -18.00 -15.26
C VAL A 60 1.30 -18.90 -14.90
N TRP A 61 2.52 -18.45 -15.19
CA TRP A 61 3.72 -19.12 -14.70
C TRP A 61 3.73 -19.02 -13.17
N MET A 62 3.45 -20.16 -12.52
CA MET A 62 3.36 -20.24 -11.07
C MET A 62 4.42 -21.23 -10.60
N PRO A 63 5.57 -20.75 -10.11
CA PRO A 63 6.60 -21.62 -9.57
C PRO A 63 6.06 -22.34 -8.34
N SER A 64 6.16 -23.66 -8.34
CA SER A 64 5.98 -24.47 -7.15
C SER A 64 7.34 -24.73 -6.52
N PHE A 65 7.46 -24.47 -5.22
CA PHE A 65 8.67 -24.81 -4.49
C PHE A 65 8.43 -26.03 -3.61
N GLN A 66 9.45 -26.87 -3.50
CA GLN A 66 9.51 -28.00 -2.57
C GLN A 66 10.59 -27.76 -1.51
N TRP A 67 10.57 -28.56 -0.44
CA TRP A 67 11.53 -28.43 0.65
C TRP A 67 12.97 -28.63 0.16
N GLU A 68 13.13 -29.51 -0.83
CA GLU A 68 14.38 -29.87 -1.49
C GLU A 68 15.02 -28.69 -2.26
N ASP A 69 14.23 -27.70 -2.69
CA ASP A 69 14.75 -26.49 -3.36
C ASP A 69 15.61 -25.64 -2.42
N PHE A 70 15.46 -25.82 -1.10
CA PHE A 70 16.16 -25.05 -0.07
C PHE A 70 17.25 -25.85 0.65
N THR A 71 17.20 -27.18 0.60
CA THR A 71 18.12 -28.06 1.35
C THR A 71 19.15 -28.76 0.49
N ASN A 72 19.02 -28.70 -0.83
CA ASN A 72 20.04 -29.22 -1.72
C ASN A 72 21.29 -28.31 -1.65
N ASP A 73 22.41 -28.87 -1.22
CA ASP A 73 23.72 -28.25 -1.38
C ASP A 73 23.96 -28.01 -2.88
N VAL A 74 23.89 -26.75 -3.29
CA VAL A 74 24.09 -26.35 -4.69
C VAL A 74 25.55 -26.61 -5.04
N GLN A 75 25.79 -27.72 -5.72
CA GLN A 75 27.07 -27.99 -6.36
C GLN A 75 27.18 -27.09 -7.59
N PHE A 76 27.79 -25.91 -7.42
CA PHE A 76 28.16 -25.05 -8.54
C PHE A 76 29.14 -25.81 -9.44
N ARG A 77 28.62 -26.53 -10.46
CA ARG A 77 29.46 -27.11 -11.51
C ARG A 77 29.94 -25.98 -12.42
N GLY A 78 31.09 -25.43 -12.08
CA GLY A 78 31.78 -24.44 -12.87
C GLY A 78 32.80 -23.71 -12.03
N THR A 79 33.98 -23.46 -12.59
CA THR A 79 34.89 -22.42 -12.07
C THR A 79 34.07 -21.16 -11.80
N PRO A 80 34.24 -20.50 -10.63
CA PRO A 80 33.57 -19.23 -10.38
C PRO A 80 33.87 -18.28 -11.55
N PRO A 81 32.88 -17.52 -12.04
CA PRO A 81 33.13 -16.55 -13.09
C PRO A 81 34.29 -15.66 -12.64
N SER A 82 35.31 -15.55 -13.50
CA SER A 82 36.46 -14.68 -13.26
C SER A 82 35.95 -13.31 -12.83
N PRO A 83 36.52 -12.70 -11.77
CA PRO A 83 36.10 -11.37 -11.37
C PRO A 83 36.19 -10.44 -12.58
N SER A 84 35.08 -9.78 -12.88
CA SER A 84 35.02 -8.72 -13.89
C SER A 84 36.12 -7.69 -13.57
N PRO A 85 36.85 -7.16 -14.57
CA PRO A 85 37.87 -6.15 -14.31
C PRO A 85 37.22 -4.97 -13.59
N SER A 86 37.60 -4.79 -12.32
CA SER A 86 37.18 -3.64 -11.52
C SER A 86 37.82 -2.39 -12.14
N PRO A 87 37.07 -1.29 -12.35
CA PRO A 87 37.67 -0.06 -12.81
C PRO A 87 38.64 0.44 -11.75
N SER A 88 39.92 0.47 -12.10
CA SER A 88 41.01 0.99 -11.28
C SER A 88 40.71 2.43 -10.82
N PRO A 89 40.87 2.76 -9.53
CA PRO A 89 40.70 4.13 -9.06
C PRO A 89 41.88 4.99 -9.55
N SER A 90 41.55 6.00 -10.35
CA SER A 90 42.42 7.15 -10.62
C SER A 90 42.77 7.87 -9.30
N PRO A 91 44.01 8.35 -9.10
CA PRO A 91 44.37 9.07 -7.88
C PRO A 91 43.84 10.51 -7.95
N SER A 92 42.89 10.85 -7.08
CA SER A 92 42.56 12.24 -6.76
C SER A 92 42.44 12.45 -5.23
N PRO A 93 42.80 13.65 -4.73
CA PRO A 93 43.18 13.89 -3.33
C PRO A 93 41.97 13.98 -2.38
N PRO A 94 42.19 13.94 -1.05
CA PRO A 94 41.20 13.53 -0.07
C PRO A 94 40.33 14.71 0.37
N SER A 95 39.00 14.53 0.47
CA SER A 95 38.23 15.18 1.55
C SER A 95 36.79 14.68 1.69
N HIS A 96 36.41 14.49 2.97
CA HIS A 96 35.09 14.37 3.59
C HIS A 96 34.32 13.03 3.54
N SER A 97 34.19 12.46 4.74
CA SER A 97 33.34 11.34 5.17
C SER A 97 31.86 11.78 5.36
N PRO A 98 30.93 10.91 5.83
CA PRO A 98 30.25 9.92 5.01
C PRO A 98 28.74 9.90 5.29
N HIS A 99 27.87 10.30 4.35
CA HIS A 99 26.47 9.87 4.40
C HIS A 99 25.93 9.72 2.98
N LYS A 100 26.01 8.50 2.45
CA LYS A 100 25.19 8.10 1.30
C LYS A 100 24.19 7.07 1.80
N HIS A 101 23.00 7.55 2.13
CA HIS A 101 21.83 6.70 2.21
C HIS A 101 21.66 6.07 0.81
N HIS A 102 21.95 4.78 0.70
CA HIS A 102 21.54 3.99 -0.44
C HIS A 102 20.01 3.83 -0.36
N SER A 103 19.26 4.85 -0.79
CA SER A 103 17.83 4.70 -1.05
C SER A 103 17.70 3.77 -2.25
N LEU A 104 17.25 2.54 -2.01
CA LEU A 104 16.84 1.63 -3.07
C LEU A 104 15.68 2.29 -3.81
N ASP A 105 15.96 2.78 -5.01
CA ASP A 105 14.98 3.40 -5.87
C ASP A 105 14.12 2.30 -6.52
N LEU A 106 12.94 2.07 -5.94
CA LEU A 106 11.96 1.09 -6.42
C LEU A 106 10.99 1.78 -7.39
N ASN A 107 11.50 2.18 -8.56
CA ASN A 107 10.64 2.67 -9.63
C ASN A 107 9.81 1.51 -10.21
N LEU A 108 8.66 1.25 -9.59
CA LEU A 108 7.62 0.38 -10.10
C LEU A 108 6.72 1.18 -11.05
N SER A 109 7.22 1.43 -12.25
CA SER A 109 6.34 1.85 -13.34
C SER A 109 5.76 0.60 -13.99
N LEU A 110 4.42 0.54 -13.97
CA LEU A 110 3.57 -0.49 -14.58
C LEU A 110 3.61 -0.41 -16.10
#